data_AF-A0A4Z1I486-F1
#
_entry.id   AF-A0A4Z1I486-F1
#
_cell.length_a   1.000
_cell.length_b   1.000
_cell.length_c   1.000
_cell.angle_alpha   90.00
_cell.angle_beta   90.00
_cell.angle_gamma   90.00
#
_symmetry.space_group_name_H-M   'P 1'
#
loop_
_entity.id
_entity.type
_entity.pdbx_description
1 polymer ?
#
loop_
_entity_poly.entity_id
_entity_poly.type
_entity_poly.pdbx_seq_one_letter_code
_entity_poly.pdbx_strand_id
1 'polypeptide(L)'
;MTERRPQSGIKPSYTKTEPSDTEIEPSDTEIPLRDRIARKLIRNSVATGLRKSKQSVDLKEPPPFKQQPTSNDVQHVGIVGAGVAGPYIALLLNELDIKYEILESSKRPGGRIFTKALELAPQGLHDYFDVSAMRFLRSPILQKTFECLSTSMSSLFRTI
;
A
#
# COMPACT_ATOMS: atom_id res chain seq x y z
N MET A 1 38.12 30.29 1.71
CA MET A 1 38.96 29.07 1.82
C MET A 1 38.35 28.22 2.92
N THR A 2 37.52 27.26 2.56
CA THR A 2 36.84 26.36 3.52
C THR A 2 36.79 24.99 2.86
N GLU A 3 37.59 24.06 3.38
CA GLU A 3 37.80 22.73 2.82
C GLU A 3 36.51 21.91 2.81
N ARG A 4 36.19 21.30 1.65
CA ARG A 4 35.18 20.25 1.54
C ARG A 4 35.85 18.92 1.88
N ARG A 5 35.35 18.23 2.90
CA ARG A 5 35.72 16.81 3.14
C ARG A 5 35.25 15.94 1.97
N PRO A 6 36.06 14.95 1.51
CA PRO A 6 35.63 14.02 0.47
C PRO A 6 34.64 13.01 1.04
N GLN A 7 33.50 12.83 0.37
CA GLN A 7 32.60 11.72 0.67
C GLN A 7 33.18 10.44 0.04
N SER A 8 33.58 9.48 0.88
CA SER A 8 33.99 8.15 0.47
C SER A 8 32.78 7.40 -0.10
N GLY A 9 32.70 7.34 -1.42
CA GLY A 9 31.70 6.55 -2.14
C GLY A 9 31.94 5.06 -1.94
N ILE A 10 31.21 4.45 -1.01
CA ILE A 10 31.07 3.00 -0.96
C ILE A 10 29.92 2.64 -1.90
N LYS A 11 30.24 2.18 -3.12
CA LYS A 11 29.24 1.55 -3.99
C LYS A 11 28.98 0.13 -3.45
N PRO A 12 27.72 -0.26 -3.18
CA PRO A 12 27.43 -1.66 -2.94
C PRO A 12 27.60 -2.42 -4.26
N SER A 13 28.64 -3.26 -4.32
CA SER A 13 28.81 -4.23 -5.40
C SER A 13 27.85 -5.38 -5.15
N TYR A 14 26.76 -5.46 -5.90
CA TYR A 14 25.86 -6.60 -5.88
C TYR A 14 26.32 -7.58 -6.94
N THR A 15 27.16 -8.54 -6.56
CA THR A 15 27.44 -9.71 -7.41
C THR A 15 26.22 -10.61 -7.39
N LYS A 16 25.57 -10.75 -8.56
CA LYS A 16 24.47 -11.68 -8.76
C LYS A 16 25.06 -13.10 -8.79
N THR A 17 24.95 -13.84 -7.69
CA THR A 17 25.20 -15.28 -7.69
C THR A 17 23.93 -15.99 -8.14
N GLU A 18 24.00 -16.65 -9.30
CA GLU A 18 22.96 -17.59 -9.74
C GLU A 18 22.88 -18.77 -8.76
N PRO A 19 21.69 -19.32 -8.48
CA PRO A 19 21.51 -20.33 -7.45
C PRO A 19 22.03 -21.68 -7.93
N SER A 20 23.05 -22.21 -7.26
CA SER A 20 23.42 -23.62 -7.36
C SER A 20 22.54 -24.42 -6.39
N ASP A 21 21.78 -25.37 -6.92
CA ASP A 21 20.87 -26.25 -6.17
C ASP A 21 21.62 -27.18 -5.20
N THR A 22 22.07 -26.63 -4.07
CA THR A 22 22.39 -27.41 -2.86
C THR A 22 22.30 -26.47 -1.66
N GLU A 23 21.08 -26.19 -1.19
CA GLU A 23 20.85 -25.42 0.04
C GLU A 23 21.34 -26.24 1.24
N ILE A 24 22.55 -25.96 1.71
CA ILE A 24 22.99 -26.36 3.04
C ILE A 24 22.32 -25.37 4.01
N GLU A 25 21.27 -25.81 4.70
CA GLU A 25 20.62 -25.00 5.75
C GLU A 25 21.68 -24.59 6.80
N PRO A 26 21.92 -23.28 7.01
CA PRO A 26 22.92 -22.82 7.97
C PRO A 26 22.50 -23.20 9.38
N SER A 27 23.47 -23.58 10.21
CA SER A 27 23.22 -23.99 11.59
C SER A 27 22.56 -22.85 12.39
N ASP A 28 21.59 -23.15 13.25
CA ASP A 28 20.78 -22.17 14.02
C ASP A 28 21.62 -21.22 14.93
N THR A 29 22.92 -21.48 15.07
CA THR A 29 23.91 -20.67 15.81
C THR A 29 24.58 -19.57 14.97
N GLU A 30 24.56 -19.67 13.64
CA GLU A 30 25.21 -18.72 12.72
C GLU A 30 24.27 -17.58 12.29
N ILE A 31 22.98 -17.67 12.65
CA ILE A 31 21.93 -16.73 12.27
C ILE A 31 21.80 -15.63 13.35
N PRO A 32 21.76 -14.34 12.98
CA PRO A 32 21.50 -13.24 13.92
C PRO A 32 20.22 -13.45 14.73
N LEU A 33 20.25 -13.09 16.02
CA LEU A 33 19.14 -13.34 16.95
C LEU A 33 17.78 -12.83 16.44
N ARG A 34 17.78 -11.68 15.74
CA ARG A 34 16.57 -11.07 15.14
C ARG A 34 15.92 -11.99 14.10
N ASP A 35 16.73 -12.63 13.25
CA ASP A 35 16.26 -13.51 12.17
C ASP A 35 15.76 -14.82 12.77
N ARG A 36 16.41 -15.31 13.83
CA ARG A 36 15.96 -16.50 14.58
C ARG A 36 14.58 -16.28 15.21
N ILE A 37 14.36 -15.12 15.83
CA ILE A 37 13.05 -14.74 16.39
C ILE A 37 12.01 -14.60 15.28
N ALA A 38 12.33 -13.91 14.19
CA ALA A 38 11.41 -13.73 13.06
C ALA A 38 10.99 -15.07 12.45
N ARG A 39 11.93 -15.99 12.22
CA ARG A 39 11.64 -17.34 11.72
C ARG A 39 10.75 -18.12 12.69
N LYS A 40 11.00 -18.05 14.00
CA LYS A 40 10.17 -18.71 15.02
C LYS A 40 8.74 -18.16 15.02
N LEU A 41 8.57 -16.85 14.89
CA LEU A 41 7.26 -16.21 14.81
C LEU A 41 6.51 -16.61 13.54
N ILE A 42 7.18 -16.62 12.38
CA ILE A 42 6.57 -17.05 11.11
C ILE A 42 6.13 -18.51 11.18
N ARG A 43 7.01 -19.42 11.65
CA ARG A 43 6.67 -20.84 11.79
C ARG A 43 5.49 -21.06 12.72
N ASN A 44 5.45 -20.37 13.86
CA ASN A 44 4.34 -20.45 14.80
C ASN A 44 3.04 -19.90 14.21
N SER A 45 3.10 -18.79 13.46
CA SER A 45 1.94 -18.21 12.79
C SER A 45 1.41 -19.11 11.67
N VAL A 46 2.29 -19.70 10.85
CA VAL A 46 1.92 -20.66 9.80
C VAL A 46 1.31 -21.93 10.39
N ALA A 47 1.92 -22.48 11.45
CA ALA A 47 1.36 -23.65 12.15
C ALA A 47 0.00 -23.36 12.78
N THR A 48 -0.20 -22.16 13.32
CA THR A 48 -1.48 -21.72 13.89
C THR A 48 -2.54 -21.54 12.80
N GLY A 49 -2.18 -20.93 11.66
CA GLY A 49 -3.07 -20.77 10.50
C GLY A 49 -3.51 -22.11 9.90
N LEU A 50 -2.58 -23.06 9.77
CA LEU A 50 -2.86 -24.42 9.28
C LEU A 50 -3.71 -25.24 10.27
N ARG A 51 -3.56 -25.02 11.58
CA ARG A 51 -4.43 -25.66 12.58
C ARG A 51 -5.87 -25.15 12.50
N LYS A 52 -6.05 -23.86 12.23
CA LYS A 52 -7.38 -23.25 12.06
C LYS A 52 -8.08 -23.72 10.78
N SER A 53 -7.33 -24.10 9.74
CA SER A 53 -7.89 -24.62 8.49
C SER A 53 -8.21 -26.12 8.51
N LYS A 54 -7.63 -26.92 9.41
CA LYS A 54 -7.95 -28.35 9.57
C LYS A 54 -9.27 -28.62 10.29
N GLN A 55 -9.92 -27.60 10.83
CA GLN A 55 -11.28 -27.71 11.34
C GLN A 55 -12.21 -27.66 10.11
N SER A 56 -12.69 -28.82 9.68
CA SER A 56 -13.57 -28.97 8.52
C SER A 56 -14.86 -28.16 8.77
N VAL A 57 -14.89 -26.95 8.22
CA VAL A 57 -16.14 -26.21 8.03
C VAL A 57 -16.85 -26.91 6.88
N ASP A 58 -18.10 -27.32 7.09
CA ASP A 58 -18.95 -27.85 6.03
C ASP A 58 -19.24 -26.72 5.03
N LEU A 59 -18.35 -26.57 4.05
CA LEU A 59 -18.44 -25.54 3.03
C LEU A 59 -19.51 -25.97 2.04
N LYS A 60 -20.75 -25.52 2.27
CA LYS A 60 -21.78 -25.51 1.23
C LYS A 60 -21.17 -24.85 0.00
N GLU A 61 -21.16 -25.56 -1.12
CA GLU A 61 -20.52 -25.06 -2.35
C GLU A 61 -21.02 -23.64 -2.62
N PRO A 62 -20.10 -22.67 -2.86
CA PRO A 62 -20.54 -21.34 -3.19
C PRO A 62 -21.43 -21.43 -4.43
N PRO A 63 -22.54 -20.67 -4.46
CA PRO A 63 -23.40 -20.66 -5.64
C PRO A 63 -22.55 -20.37 -6.88
N PRO A 64 -22.89 -20.98 -8.03
CA PRO A 64 -22.13 -20.77 -9.25
C PRO A 64 -21.98 -19.27 -9.49
N PHE A 65 -20.74 -18.82 -9.74
CA PHE A 65 -20.48 -17.44 -10.16
C PHE A 65 -21.35 -17.18 -11.38
N LYS A 66 -22.41 -16.38 -11.23
CA LYS A 66 -23.23 -15.95 -12.36
C LYS A 66 -22.28 -15.22 -13.32
N GLN A 67 -22.15 -15.77 -14.51
CA GLN A 67 -21.34 -15.15 -15.57
C GLN A 67 -21.82 -13.71 -15.80
N GLN A 68 -20.85 -12.84 -16.07
CA GLN A 68 -21.01 -11.39 -16.19
C GLN A 68 -22.17 -11.00 -17.12
N PRO A 69 -22.85 -9.87 -16.86
CA PRO A 69 -23.93 -9.38 -17.70
C PRO A 69 -23.46 -9.30 -19.15
N THR A 70 -24.12 -10.07 -20.01
CA THR A 70 -23.96 -10.02 -21.46
C THR A 70 -24.83 -8.89 -22.00
N SER A 71 -24.25 -8.10 -22.92
CA SER A 71 -24.87 -7.05 -23.73
C SER A 71 -25.15 -5.69 -23.08
N ASN A 72 -24.47 -4.66 -23.59
CA ASN A 72 -24.82 -3.21 -23.66
C ASN A 72 -25.39 -2.46 -22.43
N ASP A 73 -25.53 -3.08 -21.27
CA ASP A 73 -25.84 -2.37 -20.05
C ASP A 73 -24.65 -1.50 -19.67
N VAL A 74 -24.92 -0.20 -19.48
CA VAL A 74 -23.93 0.77 -18.97
C VAL A 74 -23.34 0.17 -17.70
N GLN A 75 -22.07 -0.26 -17.77
CA GLN A 75 -21.40 -0.95 -16.69
C GLN A 75 -21.28 0.01 -15.51
N HIS A 76 -22.17 -0.14 -14.53
CA HIS A 76 -22.14 0.63 -13.31
C HIS A 76 -21.19 -0.03 -12.33
N VAL A 77 -20.06 0.62 -12.05
CA VAL A 77 -18.99 0.05 -11.23
C VAL A 77 -19.16 0.44 -9.76
N GLY A 78 -19.28 -0.54 -8.87
CA GLY A 78 -19.23 -0.31 -7.42
C GLY A 78 -17.79 -0.37 -6.90
N ILE A 79 -17.33 0.72 -6.27
CA ILE A 79 -16.01 0.83 -5.63
C ILE A 79 -16.21 0.75 -4.11
N VAL A 80 -15.62 -0.27 -3.48
CA VAL A 80 -15.67 -0.42 -2.01
C VAL A 80 -14.43 0.21 -1.38
N GLY A 81 -14.63 1.30 -0.66
CA GLY A 81 -13.62 2.05 0.08
C GLY A 81 -13.17 3.34 -0.63
N ALA A 82 -13.37 4.48 0.04
CA ALA A 82 -12.87 5.79 -0.35
C ALA A 82 -11.48 6.08 0.27
N GLY A 83 -10.56 5.10 0.18
CA GLY A 83 -9.15 5.28 0.52
C GLY A 83 -8.40 6.13 -0.51
N VAL A 84 -7.09 5.93 -0.70
CA VAL A 84 -6.37 6.58 -1.83
C VAL A 84 -6.69 5.93 -3.17
N ALA A 85 -6.88 4.61 -3.18
CA ALA A 85 -7.11 3.85 -4.41
C ALA A 85 -8.52 4.08 -4.99
N GLY A 86 -9.55 4.19 -4.14
CA GLY A 86 -10.94 4.36 -4.60
C GLY A 86 -11.15 5.61 -5.45
N PRO A 87 -10.86 6.82 -4.93
CA PRO A 87 -10.90 8.06 -5.69
C PRO A 87 -9.96 8.09 -6.90
N TYR A 88 -8.81 7.39 -6.84
CA TYR A 88 -7.93 7.28 -8.01
C TYR A 88 -8.56 6.44 -9.13
N ILE A 89 -9.21 5.32 -8.80
CA ILE A 89 -9.98 4.52 -9.76
C ILE A 89 -11.16 5.33 -10.30
N ALA A 90 -11.88 6.04 -9.42
CA ALA A 90 -12.97 6.92 -9.80
C ALA A 90 -12.54 8.01 -10.79
N LEU A 91 -11.35 8.61 -10.61
CA LEU A 91 -10.77 9.56 -11.56
C LEU A 91 -10.57 8.92 -12.94
N LEU A 92 -9.99 7.71 -12.99
CA LEU A 92 -9.79 6.98 -14.23
C LEU A 92 -11.11 6.60 -14.91
N LEU A 93 -12.11 6.14 -14.15
CA LEU A 93 -13.44 5.82 -14.69
C LEU A 93 -14.15 7.07 -15.21
N ASN A 94 -13.96 8.22 -14.55
CA ASN A 94 -14.49 9.50 -15.00
C ASN A 94 -13.85 9.95 -16.32
N GLU A 95 -12.55 9.73 -16.52
CA GLU A 95 -11.88 9.99 -17.80
C GLU A 95 -12.40 9.09 -18.94
N LEU A 96 -12.89 7.90 -18.60
CA LEU A 96 -13.47 6.94 -19.55
C LEU A 96 -15.00 7.08 -19.72
N ASP A 97 -15.63 8.05 -19.05
CA ASP A 97 -17.09 8.25 -19.01
C ASP A 97 -17.87 7.00 -18.54
N ILE A 98 -17.29 6.24 -17.61
CA ILE A 98 -17.91 5.06 -17.00
C ILE A 98 -18.55 5.46 -15.67
N LYS A 99 -19.83 5.12 -15.48
CA LYS A 99 -20.56 5.39 -14.23
C LYS A 99 -20.02 4.54 -13.08
N TYR A 100 -19.91 5.14 -11.90
CA TYR A 100 -19.48 4.44 -10.69
C TYR A 100 -20.14 4.97 -9.42
N GLU A 101 -20.11 4.15 -8.37
CA GLU A 101 -20.52 4.50 -7.02
C GLU A 101 -19.40 4.13 -6.03
N ILE A 102 -19.07 5.01 -5.08
CA ILE A 102 -18.07 4.74 -4.04
C ILE A 102 -18.78 4.52 -2.71
N LEU A 103 -18.57 3.36 -2.10
CA LEU A 103 -19.11 3.02 -0.79
C LEU A 103 -17.99 3.03 0.25
N GLU A 104 -18.04 3.97 1.18
CA GLU A 104 -17.09 4.06 2.30
C GLU A 104 -17.79 3.78 3.62
N SER A 105 -17.19 2.89 4.41
CA SER A 105 -17.72 2.50 5.74
C SER A 105 -17.54 3.60 6.79
N SER A 106 -16.47 4.40 6.65
CA SER A 106 -16.10 5.48 7.54
C SER A 106 -16.88 6.76 7.23
N LYS A 107 -17.04 7.62 8.24
CA LYS A 107 -17.57 8.98 8.04
C LYS A 107 -16.60 9.91 7.32
N ARG A 108 -15.32 9.52 7.20
CA ARG A 108 -14.28 10.28 6.52
C ARG A 108 -13.70 9.51 5.32
N PRO A 109 -13.42 10.19 4.20
CA PRO A 109 -12.60 9.62 3.13
C PRO A 109 -11.12 9.57 3.55
N GLY A 110 -10.29 8.98 2.67
CA GLY A 110 -8.83 8.91 2.78
C GLY A 110 -8.31 7.59 3.34
N GLY A 111 -9.12 6.84 4.11
CA GLY A 111 -8.72 5.56 4.68
C GLY A 111 -7.44 5.66 5.53
N ARG A 112 -6.35 5.07 5.06
CA ARG A 112 -5.00 5.13 5.69
C ARG A 112 -4.21 6.39 5.35
N ILE A 113 -4.76 7.35 4.62
CA ILE A 113 -4.20 8.70 4.53
C ILE A 113 -5.05 9.56 5.45
N PHE A 114 -4.45 10.01 6.56
CA PHE A 114 -5.16 10.74 7.58
C PHE A 114 -4.24 11.72 8.31
N THR A 115 -4.54 13.00 8.13
CA THR A 115 -3.93 14.11 8.86
C THR A 115 -4.81 14.46 10.05
N LYS A 116 -4.28 14.35 11.26
CA LYS A 116 -4.99 14.73 12.49
C LYS A 116 -4.48 16.10 12.93
N ALA A 117 -5.39 17.08 12.93
CA ALA A 117 -5.15 18.37 13.54
C ALA A 117 -5.07 18.23 15.07
N LEU A 118 -4.15 18.95 15.69
CA LEU A 118 -4.02 19.07 17.13
C LEU A 118 -5.00 20.15 17.62
N GLU A 119 -5.75 19.82 18.67
CA GLU A 119 -6.72 20.72 19.30
C GLU A 119 -6.01 21.51 20.41
N LEU A 120 -5.01 22.32 20.00
CA LEU A 120 -4.23 23.19 20.90
C LEU A 120 -4.70 24.64 20.76
N ALA A 121 -4.65 25.40 21.85
CA ALA A 121 -4.98 26.82 21.88
C ALA A 121 -3.74 27.66 22.23
N PRO A 122 -3.34 28.65 21.41
CA PRO A 122 -3.88 28.98 20.09
C PRO A 122 -3.49 27.91 19.05
N GLN A 123 -4.39 27.64 18.09
CA GLN A 123 -4.14 26.65 17.05
C GLN A 123 -3.24 27.26 15.96
N GLY A 124 -2.03 26.76 15.82
CA GLY A 124 -1.10 27.11 14.77
C GLY A 124 -1.43 26.45 13.44
N LEU A 125 -1.01 27.07 12.33
CA LEU A 125 -1.17 26.52 10.97
C LEU A 125 -0.50 25.14 10.79
N HIS A 126 0.57 24.88 11.55
CA HIS A 126 1.37 23.66 11.48
C HIS A 126 1.09 22.69 12.63
N ASP A 127 0.01 22.90 13.37
CA ASP A 127 -0.38 22.07 14.51
C ASP A 127 -1.19 20.86 14.03
N TYR A 128 -0.53 20.03 13.22
CA TYR A 128 -1.09 18.78 12.75
C TYR A 128 0.00 17.71 12.66
N PHE A 129 -0.42 16.46 12.65
CA PHE A 129 0.46 15.36 12.31
C PHE A 129 -0.28 14.36 11.43
N ASP A 130 0.45 13.73 10.51
CA ASP A 130 -0.08 12.61 9.76
C ASP A 130 -0.03 11.35 10.62
N VAL A 131 -1.19 10.74 10.84
CA VAL A 131 -1.30 9.45 11.55
C VAL A 131 -0.72 8.32 10.70
N SER A 132 -0.51 8.56 9.40
CA SER A 132 -0.12 7.52 8.45
C SER A 132 0.78 8.07 7.34
N ALA A 133 0.44 7.93 6.06
CA ALA A 133 1.33 8.27 4.96
C ALA A 133 1.75 9.76 4.99
N MET A 134 3.01 10.02 5.34
CA MET A 134 3.56 11.38 5.50
C MET A 134 4.73 11.67 4.56
N ARG A 135 5.49 10.65 4.15
CA ARG A 135 6.75 10.81 3.42
C ARG A 135 6.76 9.91 2.19
N PHE A 136 7.03 10.52 1.04
CA PHE A 136 7.18 9.82 -0.24
C PHE A 136 8.60 10.01 -0.76
N LEU A 137 9.25 8.92 -1.17
CA LEU A 137 10.59 8.98 -1.73
C LEU A 137 10.52 9.31 -3.22
N ARG A 138 11.28 10.30 -3.69
CA ARG A 138 11.38 10.60 -5.11
C ARG A 138 12.20 9.50 -5.81
N SER A 139 11.50 8.51 -6.36
CA SER A 139 12.05 7.35 -7.04
C SER A 139 11.17 7.02 -8.25
N PRO A 140 11.72 6.42 -9.34
CA PRO A 140 10.92 5.99 -10.48
C PRO A 140 9.71 5.12 -10.12
N ILE A 141 9.83 4.31 -9.06
CA ILE A 141 8.74 3.42 -8.59
C ILE A 141 7.53 4.23 -8.07
N LEU A 142 7.77 5.41 -7.48
CA LEU A 142 6.72 6.28 -6.94
C LEU A 142 6.38 7.46 -7.88
N GLN A 143 6.84 7.42 -9.13
CA GLN A 143 6.64 8.51 -10.07
C GLN A 143 5.14 8.83 -10.27
N LYS A 144 4.30 7.80 -10.43
CA LYS A 144 2.85 7.96 -10.56
C LYS A 144 2.20 8.62 -9.34
N THR A 145 2.74 8.40 -8.14
CA THR A 145 2.28 9.06 -6.92
C THR A 145 2.55 10.57 -6.99
N PHE A 146 3.74 10.99 -7.43
CA PHE A 146 4.05 12.41 -7.62
C PHE A 146 3.26 13.05 -8.76
N GLU A 147 3.07 12.32 -9.88
CA GLU A 147 2.21 12.79 -10.97
C GLU A 147 0.79 13.04 -10.47
N CYS A 148 0.18 12.07 -9.77
CA CYS A 148 -1.16 12.21 -9.18
C CYS A 148 -1.26 13.42 -8.23
N LEU A 149 -0.26 13.61 -7.36
CA LEU A 149 -0.21 14.77 -6.45
C LEU A 149 -0.12 16.10 -7.22
N SER A 150 0.65 16.14 -8.31
CA SER A 150 0.86 17.36 -9.10
C SER A 150 -0.33 17.73 -9.99
N THR A 151 -0.97 16.76 -10.65
CA THR A 151 -2.09 16.98 -11.57
C THR A 151 -3.31 17.53 -10.83
N SER A 152 -3.58 17.02 -9.63
CA SER A 152 -4.67 17.49 -8.78
C SER A 152 -4.53 18.97 -8.41
N MET A 153 -3.29 19.45 -8.23
CA MET A 153 -3.05 20.86 -7.90
C MET A 153 -3.33 21.79 -9.10
N SER A 154 -2.99 21.38 -10.31
CA SER A 154 -3.20 22.20 -11.52
C SER A 154 -4.67 22.39 -11.89
N SER A 155 -5.52 21.39 -11.63
CA SER A 155 -6.97 21.48 -11.91
C SER A 155 -7.70 22.33 -10.87
N LEU A 156 -7.29 22.26 -9.60
CA LEU A 156 -7.89 23.04 -8.51
C LEU A 156 -7.64 24.55 -8.63
N PHE A 157 -6.49 24.97 -9.19
CA PHE A 157 -6.16 26.37 -9.44
C PHE A 157 -6.72 26.96 -10.75
N ARG A 158 -7.43 26.17 -11.56
CA ARG A 158 -8.02 26.66 -12.83
C ARG A 158 -9.48 27.09 -12.72
N THR A 159 -10.07 26.93 -11.53
CA THR A 159 -11.51 27.19 -11.27
C THR A 159 -11.71 28.30 -10.23
N ILE A 160 -10.65 29.05 -9.90
CA ILE A 160 -10.69 30.25 -9.05
C ILE A 160 -10.00 31.36 -9.81
#